data_AF-A0A947P0C7-F1
#
_entry.id   AF-A0A947P0C7-F1
#
_cell.length_a   1.000
_cell.length_b   1.000
_cell.length_c   1.000
_cell.angle_alpha   90.00
_cell.angle_beta   90.00
_cell.angle_gamma   90.00
#
_symmetry.space_group_name_H-M   'P 1'
#
loop_
_entity.id
_entity.type
_entity.pdbx_description
1 polymer ?
#
loop_
_entity_poly.entity_id
_entity_poly.type
_entity_poly.pdbx_seq_one_letter_code
_entity_poly.pdbx_strand_id
1 'polypeptide(L)'
;MNNTKNEEIKNVNESEGVVEEEITIPESVNLEMPFQPQAPHGNWDQPYQDGCEEASLILAVASLNGETAMTPEEMDADIKGMVEWQNKMWGGHYDLNIRETGDMLVGYYNEKYTAELLYDWTWDDIKEALAQGYPVVLPLAGQQIGNPYYTSPGPVYHMLVIKGYDANGVITNDVGTKRGEDYRYTYDTLYSSTHDWDERDINLGRRAAIVVKYNQ
;
A
#
# COMPACT_ATOMS: atom_id res chain seq x y z
N MET A 1 13.45 63.00 35.55
CA MET A 1 14.70 62.24 35.44
C MET A 1 14.45 60.85 35.97
N ASN A 2 14.73 59.87 35.12
CA ASN A 2 14.45 58.43 35.24
C ASN A 2 14.99 57.84 36.55
N ASN A 3 14.29 56.84 37.13
CA ASN A 3 14.79 55.47 37.07
C ASN A 3 13.79 54.41 37.54
N THR A 4 13.79 53.32 36.77
CA THR A 4 12.97 52.10 36.77
C THR A 4 13.38 51.10 37.85
N LYS A 5 12.44 50.33 38.41
CA LYS A 5 12.62 48.98 39.00
C LYS A 5 11.29 48.21 38.82
N ASN A 6 11.21 47.35 37.80
CA ASN A 6 11.41 45.89 37.83
C ASN A 6 10.28 45.15 38.55
N GLU A 7 9.26 44.77 37.77
CA GLU A 7 8.34 43.68 38.09
C GLU A 7 8.90 42.38 37.48
N GLU A 8 9.12 41.37 38.32
CA GLU A 8 9.47 40.01 37.90
C GLU A 8 8.23 39.32 37.32
N ILE A 9 8.24 39.09 36.01
CA ILE A 9 7.31 38.17 35.36
C ILE A 9 7.90 36.76 35.53
N LYS A 10 7.27 35.95 36.39
CA LYS A 10 7.51 34.51 36.47
C LYS A 10 6.96 33.86 35.19
N ASN A 11 7.86 33.48 34.29
CA ASN A 11 7.54 32.56 33.20
C ASN A 11 7.28 31.18 33.80
N VAL A 12 6.02 30.76 33.80
CA VAL A 12 5.62 29.35 33.95
C VAL A 12 5.81 28.72 32.58
N ASN A 13 6.84 27.90 32.45
CA ASN A 13 7.07 27.08 31.27
C ASN A 13 6.71 25.64 31.66
N GLU A 14 5.42 25.31 31.63
CA GLU A 14 4.94 23.93 31.65
C GLU A 14 5.13 23.38 30.24
N SER A 15 6.28 22.74 30.00
CA SER A 15 6.42 21.83 28.88
C SER A 15 5.72 20.53 29.25
N GLU A 16 4.45 20.40 28.87
CA GLU A 16 3.78 19.11 28.84
C GLU A 16 4.58 18.21 27.88
N GLY A 17 5.28 17.22 28.46
CA GLY A 17 5.94 16.18 27.70
C GLY A 17 4.88 15.33 27.02
N VAL A 18 4.84 15.37 25.69
CA VAL A 18 4.13 14.39 24.88
C VAL A 18 4.86 13.06 25.12
N VAL A 19 4.22 12.17 25.87
CA VAL A 19 4.70 10.79 26.02
C VAL A 19 4.36 10.10 24.71
N GLU A 20 5.36 9.94 23.84
CA GLU A 20 5.25 9.13 22.64
C GLU A 20 5.02 7.69 23.11
N GLU A 21 3.82 7.17 22.87
CA GLU A 21 3.44 5.82 23.29
C GLU A 21 4.25 4.83 22.42
N GLU A 22 5.23 4.13 23.01
CA GLU A 22 6.01 3.14 22.27
C GLU A 22 5.08 2.05 21.74
N ILE A 23 4.92 2.00 20.41
CA ILE A 23 4.14 0.96 19.74
C ILE A 23 4.85 -0.38 19.96
N THR A 24 4.18 -1.29 20.67
CA THR A 24 4.67 -2.66 20.81
C THR A 24 4.37 -3.43 19.52
N ILE A 25 5.41 -3.71 18.73
CA ILE A 25 5.31 -4.53 17.51
C ILE A 25 5.16 -6.00 17.91
N PRO A 26 4.04 -6.68 17.58
CA PRO A 26 3.86 -8.10 17.89
C PRO A 26 4.79 -9.00 17.05
N GLU A 27 5.03 -10.24 17.50
CA GLU A 27 5.88 -11.18 16.74
C GLU A 27 5.28 -11.60 15.39
N SER A 28 3.96 -11.51 15.25
CA SER A 28 3.23 -11.82 14.02
C SER A 28 1.96 -11.01 13.89
N VAL A 29 1.60 -10.65 12.66
CA VAL A 29 0.32 -10.04 12.28
C VAL A 29 -0.22 -10.77 11.06
N ASN A 30 -1.52 -10.97 10.99
CA ASN A 30 -2.22 -11.34 9.77
C ASN A 30 -3.59 -10.66 9.76
N LEU A 31 -3.71 -9.55 9.01
CA LEU A 31 -4.96 -8.81 8.90
C LEU A 31 -6.00 -9.63 8.14
N GLU A 32 -7.27 -9.56 8.57
CA GLU A 32 -8.34 -10.14 7.77
C GLU A 32 -8.59 -9.25 6.53
N MET A 33 -8.64 -9.87 5.37
CA MET A 33 -8.70 -9.18 4.07
C MET A 33 -9.32 -10.12 3.04
N PRO A 34 -10.27 -9.65 2.21
CA PRO A 34 -10.82 -10.47 1.14
C PRO A 34 -9.77 -10.67 0.04
N PHE A 35 -10.05 -11.54 -0.92
CA PHE A 35 -9.16 -11.72 -2.06
C PHE A 35 -9.91 -11.88 -3.38
N GLN A 36 -9.45 -11.14 -4.39
CA GLN A 36 -9.70 -11.37 -5.81
C GLN A 36 -8.44 -10.98 -6.60
N PRO A 37 -8.09 -11.69 -7.70
CA PRO A 37 -7.01 -11.27 -8.59
C PRO A 37 -7.43 -10.05 -9.43
N GLN A 38 -6.45 -9.33 -9.99
CA GLN A 38 -6.69 -8.20 -10.90
C GLN A 38 -7.44 -8.60 -12.18
N ALA A 39 -7.46 -9.90 -12.50
CA ALA A 39 -8.25 -10.51 -13.56
C ALA A 39 -9.34 -11.41 -12.94
N PRO A 40 -10.46 -10.86 -12.42
CA PRO A 40 -11.41 -11.60 -11.58
C PRO A 40 -12.06 -12.78 -12.31
N HIS A 41 -12.25 -12.63 -13.61
CA HIS A 41 -12.82 -13.66 -14.50
C HIS A 41 -11.75 -14.43 -15.29
N GLY A 42 -10.46 -14.23 -14.99
CA GLY A 42 -9.33 -14.83 -15.70
C GLY A 42 -9.04 -14.21 -17.07
N ASN A 43 -9.62 -13.04 -17.39
CA ASN A 43 -9.25 -12.24 -18.55
C ASN A 43 -8.13 -11.26 -18.17
N TRP A 44 -6.98 -11.36 -18.83
CA TRP A 44 -5.80 -10.54 -18.58
C TRP A 44 -5.59 -9.45 -19.65
N ASP A 45 -6.57 -9.24 -20.53
CA ASP A 45 -6.59 -8.10 -21.45
C ASP A 45 -6.88 -6.80 -20.70
N GLN A 46 -6.69 -5.66 -21.38
CA GLN A 46 -7.07 -4.34 -20.87
C GLN A 46 -8.54 -4.29 -20.40
N PRO A 47 -8.85 -3.65 -19.25
CA PRO A 47 -7.92 -2.89 -18.41
C PRO A 47 -7.13 -3.75 -17.40
N TYR A 48 -7.46 -5.04 -17.25
CA TYR A 48 -6.88 -5.88 -16.20
C TYR A 48 -5.38 -6.12 -16.35
N GLN A 49 -4.83 -5.94 -17.56
CA GLN A 49 -3.40 -6.07 -17.79
C GLN A 49 -2.58 -5.09 -16.93
N ASP A 50 -3.07 -3.85 -16.80
CA ASP A 50 -2.42 -2.74 -16.08
C ASP A 50 -3.29 -2.33 -14.87
N GLY A 51 -3.97 -3.31 -14.26
CA GLY A 51 -4.94 -3.11 -13.18
C GLY A 51 -4.43 -3.49 -11.78
N CYS A 52 -3.10 -3.61 -11.60
CA CYS A 52 -2.53 -4.17 -10.37
C CYS A 52 -2.57 -3.19 -9.20
N GLU A 53 -2.48 -1.89 -9.49
CA GLU A 53 -2.59 -0.78 -8.56
C GLU A 53 -4.02 -0.65 -8.03
N GLU A 54 -5.00 -0.63 -8.93
CA GLU A 54 -6.42 -0.59 -8.57
C GLU A 54 -6.78 -1.79 -7.69
N ALA A 55 -6.47 -3.01 -8.15
CA ALA A 55 -6.79 -4.22 -7.40
C ALA A 55 -6.14 -4.23 -6.01
N SER A 56 -4.89 -3.78 -5.89
CA SER A 56 -4.20 -3.70 -4.60
C SER A 56 -4.82 -2.67 -3.67
N LEU A 57 -5.18 -1.48 -4.17
CA LEU A 57 -5.88 -0.45 -3.40
C LEU A 57 -7.26 -0.92 -2.96
N ILE A 58 -8.01 -1.59 -3.84
CA ILE A 58 -9.35 -2.15 -3.54
C ILE A 58 -9.27 -3.14 -2.38
N LEU A 59 -8.33 -4.10 -2.41
CA LEU A 59 -8.18 -5.06 -1.32
C LEU A 59 -7.75 -4.40 0.00
N ALA A 60 -6.85 -3.42 -0.06
CA ALA A 60 -6.43 -2.65 1.12
C ALA A 60 -7.62 -1.89 1.74
N VAL A 61 -8.41 -1.21 0.92
CA VAL A 61 -9.61 -0.47 1.36
C VAL A 61 -10.69 -1.41 1.89
N ALA A 62 -10.93 -2.55 1.24
CA ALA A 62 -11.90 -3.54 1.69
C ALA A 62 -11.53 -4.10 3.08
N SER A 63 -10.24 -4.38 3.31
CA SER A 63 -9.73 -4.78 4.63
C SER A 63 -9.99 -3.70 5.70
N LEU A 64 -9.72 -2.44 5.39
CA LEU A 64 -10.02 -1.33 6.32
C LEU A 64 -11.52 -1.25 6.64
N ASN A 65 -12.39 -1.49 5.66
CA ASN A 65 -13.85 -1.53 5.85
C ASN A 65 -14.33 -2.76 6.67
N GLY A 66 -13.45 -3.69 7.01
CA GLY A 66 -13.80 -4.92 7.71
C GLY A 66 -14.47 -5.97 6.82
N GLU A 67 -14.27 -5.88 5.50
CA GLU A 67 -14.77 -6.87 4.55
C GLU A 67 -13.91 -8.14 4.65
N THR A 68 -14.53 -9.31 4.52
CA THR A 68 -13.86 -10.61 4.68
C THR A 68 -14.02 -11.52 3.46
N ALA A 69 -14.87 -11.12 2.51
CA ALA A 69 -15.07 -11.79 1.24
C ALA A 69 -15.32 -10.75 0.16
N MET A 70 -14.95 -11.09 -1.07
CA MET A 70 -15.19 -10.29 -2.26
C MET A 70 -15.48 -11.23 -3.42
N THR A 71 -16.49 -10.93 -4.21
CA THR A 71 -16.87 -11.67 -5.41
C THR A 71 -16.09 -11.17 -6.62
N PRO A 72 -15.93 -11.98 -7.68
CA PRO A 72 -15.33 -11.53 -8.93
C PRO A 72 -16.06 -10.31 -9.53
N GLU A 73 -17.38 -10.25 -9.39
CA GLU A 73 -18.21 -9.14 -9.89
C GLU A 73 -17.97 -7.83 -9.14
N GLU A 74 -17.74 -7.88 -7.82
CA GLU A 74 -17.36 -6.71 -7.03
C GLU A 74 -15.99 -6.17 -7.46
N MET A 75 -14.97 -7.03 -7.53
CA MET A 75 -13.63 -6.63 -7.98
C MET A 75 -13.65 -6.09 -9.41
N ASP A 76 -14.39 -6.73 -10.33
CA ASP A 76 -14.54 -6.27 -11.72
C ASP A 76 -15.16 -4.87 -11.80
N ALA A 77 -16.21 -4.62 -11.00
CA ALA A 77 -16.87 -3.32 -10.94
C ALA A 77 -15.95 -2.23 -10.33
N ASP A 78 -15.25 -2.55 -9.25
CA ASP A 78 -14.37 -1.61 -8.56
C ASP A 78 -13.15 -1.23 -9.41
N ILE A 79 -12.51 -2.21 -10.08
CA ILE A 79 -11.41 -1.96 -11.02
C ILE A 79 -11.89 -1.01 -12.13
N LYS A 80 -13.04 -1.30 -12.76
CA LYS A 80 -13.59 -0.44 -13.81
C LYS A 80 -13.90 0.96 -13.31
N GLY A 81 -14.40 1.10 -12.08
CA GLY A 81 -14.64 2.40 -11.46
C GLY A 81 -13.36 3.22 -11.31
N MET A 82 -12.28 2.62 -10.84
CA MET A 82 -10.98 3.29 -10.68
C MET A 82 -10.32 3.61 -12.04
N VAL A 83 -10.43 2.72 -13.02
CA VAL A 83 -9.99 2.94 -14.41
C VAL A 83 -10.75 4.10 -15.05
N GLU A 84 -12.07 4.16 -14.90
CA GLU A 84 -12.89 5.28 -15.39
C GLU A 84 -12.51 6.60 -14.72
N TRP A 85 -12.22 6.56 -13.42
CA TRP A 85 -11.73 7.72 -12.68
C TRP A 85 -10.37 8.19 -13.22
N GLN A 86 -9.40 7.28 -13.42
CA GLN A 86 -8.09 7.63 -13.96
C GLN A 86 -8.20 8.25 -15.35
N ASN A 87 -9.01 7.65 -16.23
CA ASN A 87 -9.27 8.17 -17.57
C ASN A 87 -9.86 9.58 -17.51
N LYS A 88 -10.80 9.83 -16.61
CA LYS A 88 -11.44 11.14 -16.44
C LYS A 88 -10.48 12.20 -15.89
N MET A 89 -9.65 11.82 -14.91
CA MET A 89 -8.80 12.77 -14.19
C MET A 89 -7.47 13.02 -14.90
N TRP A 90 -6.90 12.00 -15.53
CA TRP A 90 -5.54 12.01 -16.10
C TRP A 90 -5.50 11.68 -17.59
N GLY A 91 -6.65 11.43 -18.23
CA GLY A 91 -6.76 11.33 -19.69
C GLY A 91 -6.35 9.99 -20.29
N GLY A 92 -6.14 8.95 -19.47
CA GLY A 92 -5.81 7.60 -19.92
C GLY A 92 -5.77 6.60 -18.75
N HIS A 93 -5.55 5.32 -19.09
CA HIS A 93 -5.23 4.25 -18.15
C HIS A 93 -3.88 3.61 -18.52
N TYR A 94 -3.00 3.52 -17.52
CA TYR A 94 -1.59 3.12 -17.61
C TYR A 94 -1.01 2.89 -16.21
N ASP A 95 0.12 2.15 -16.15
CA ASP A 95 0.88 1.88 -14.92
C ASP A 95 1.23 3.17 -14.15
N LEU A 96 1.04 3.13 -12.84
CA LEU A 96 1.24 4.25 -11.93
C LEU A 96 2.46 4.05 -11.04
N ASN A 97 3.19 5.14 -10.81
CA ASN A 97 4.14 5.17 -9.70
C ASN A 97 3.40 5.28 -8.36
N ILE A 98 4.15 5.12 -7.27
CA ILE A 98 3.61 5.06 -5.92
C ILE A 98 2.89 6.34 -5.51
N ARG A 99 3.34 7.50 -6.03
CA ARG A 99 2.72 8.77 -5.73
C ARG A 99 1.40 8.92 -6.46
N GLU A 100 1.35 8.58 -7.75
CA GLU A 100 0.11 8.57 -8.53
C GLU A 100 -0.88 7.55 -7.96
N THR A 101 -0.42 6.37 -7.55
CA THR A 101 -1.24 5.36 -6.87
C THR A 101 -1.85 5.93 -5.58
N GLY A 102 -1.06 6.65 -4.78
CA GLY A 102 -1.56 7.35 -3.58
C GLY A 102 -2.58 8.45 -3.91
N ASP A 103 -2.32 9.26 -4.94
CA ASP A 103 -3.23 10.30 -5.41
C ASP A 103 -4.55 9.71 -5.94
N MET A 104 -4.50 8.54 -6.60
CA MET A 104 -5.68 7.79 -7.02
C MET A 104 -6.51 7.32 -5.84
N LEU A 105 -5.89 6.71 -4.81
CA LEU A 105 -6.59 6.31 -3.59
C LEU A 105 -7.36 7.49 -2.98
N VAL A 106 -6.67 8.61 -2.75
CA VAL A 106 -7.26 9.78 -2.10
C VAL A 106 -8.37 10.38 -2.97
N GLY A 107 -8.12 10.52 -4.27
CA GLY A 107 -9.04 11.16 -5.20
C GLY A 107 -10.27 10.32 -5.55
N TYR A 108 -10.12 9.00 -5.72
CA TYR A 108 -11.23 8.09 -6.03
C TYR A 108 -12.19 7.96 -4.84
N TYR A 109 -11.64 7.82 -3.63
CA TYR A 109 -12.43 7.66 -2.41
C TYR A 109 -12.78 9.00 -1.72
N ASN A 110 -12.64 10.13 -2.41
CA ASN A 110 -13.00 11.47 -1.91
C ASN A 110 -12.44 11.77 -0.50
N GLU A 111 -11.13 11.57 -0.33
CA GLU A 111 -10.40 11.85 0.93
C GLU A 111 -10.85 11.01 2.15
N LYS A 112 -11.65 9.95 1.96
CA LYS A 112 -12.01 9.01 3.05
C LYS A 112 -10.79 8.25 3.59
N TYR A 113 -9.80 8.01 2.73
CA TYR A 113 -8.55 7.35 3.06
C TYR A 113 -7.36 8.25 2.76
N THR A 114 -6.24 7.96 3.42
CA THR A 114 -4.95 8.62 3.16
C THR A 114 -3.92 7.59 2.71
N ALA A 115 -2.99 8.04 1.87
CA ALA A 115 -1.81 7.28 1.44
C ALA A 115 -0.58 7.87 2.14
N GLU A 116 -0.02 7.16 3.11
CA GLU A 116 1.30 7.50 3.63
C GLU A 116 2.38 6.82 2.78
N LEU A 117 3.18 7.63 2.09
CA LEU A 117 4.26 7.15 1.23
C LEU A 117 5.52 6.92 2.06
N LEU A 118 5.94 5.67 2.15
CA LEU A 118 7.19 5.29 2.79
C LEU A 118 8.26 5.06 1.72
N TYR A 119 9.29 5.91 1.68
CA TYR A 119 10.41 5.72 0.77
C TYR A 119 11.62 5.14 1.49
N ASP A 120 12.32 4.20 0.84
CA ASP A 120 13.46 3.48 1.41
C ASP A 120 13.17 2.90 2.81
N TRP A 121 11.95 2.37 2.95
CA TRP A 121 11.41 1.82 4.18
C TRP A 121 12.26 0.66 4.74
N THR A 122 12.09 0.42 6.04
CA THR A 122 12.60 -0.72 6.80
C THR A 122 11.46 -1.66 7.16
N TRP A 123 11.78 -2.91 7.51
CA TRP A 123 10.76 -3.85 7.94
C TRP A 123 10.04 -3.40 9.22
N ASP A 124 10.66 -2.59 10.06
CA ASP A 124 10.01 -2.07 11.26
C ASP A 124 8.90 -1.07 10.87
N ASP A 125 9.12 -0.19 9.89
CA ASP A 125 8.07 0.72 9.37
C ASP A 125 6.84 -0.07 8.87
N ILE A 126 7.06 -1.14 8.11
CA ILE A 126 5.98 -2.00 7.59
C ILE A 126 5.27 -2.74 8.73
N LYS A 127 6.02 -3.25 9.71
CA LYS A 127 5.45 -3.98 10.84
C LYS A 127 4.66 -3.07 11.78
N GLU A 128 5.09 -1.83 11.98
CA GLU A 128 4.38 -0.81 12.75
C GLU A 128 3.04 -0.46 12.11
N ALA A 129 3.02 -0.29 10.78
CA ALA A 129 1.77 -0.07 10.04
C ALA A 129 0.79 -1.23 10.22
N LEU A 130 1.27 -2.47 10.03
CA LEU A 130 0.45 -3.66 10.16
C LEU A 130 -0.03 -3.89 11.62
N ALA A 131 0.81 -3.59 12.61
CA ALA A 131 0.45 -3.67 14.03
C ALA A 131 -0.69 -2.73 14.40
N GLN A 132 -0.82 -1.60 13.68
CA GLN A 132 -1.93 -0.65 13.81
C GLN A 132 -3.16 -1.02 12.99
N GLY A 133 -3.14 -2.16 12.27
CA GLY A 133 -4.25 -2.60 11.43
C GLY A 133 -4.27 -1.99 10.03
N TYR A 134 -3.18 -1.34 9.60
CA TYR A 134 -3.10 -0.71 8.28
C TYR A 134 -2.42 -1.63 7.27
N PRO A 135 -3.09 -2.03 6.18
CA PRO A 135 -2.47 -2.78 5.11
C PRO A 135 -1.48 -1.92 4.32
N VAL A 136 -0.48 -2.57 3.73
CA VAL A 136 0.59 -1.88 3.00
C VAL A 136 0.60 -2.34 1.55
N VAL A 137 0.46 -1.40 0.62
CA VAL A 137 0.51 -1.64 -0.83
C VAL A 137 1.94 -1.43 -1.32
N LEU A 138 2.46 -2.36 -2.13
CA LEU A 138 3.87 -2.44 -2.46
C LEU A 138 4.12 -2.60 -3.98
N PRO A 139 4.79 -1.63 -4.63
CA PRO A 139 5.24 -1.74 -6.03
C PRO A 139 6.50 -2.59 -6.13
N LEU A 140 6.61 -3.40 -7.19
CA LEU A 140 7.75 -4.31 -7.35
C LEU A 140 8.04 -4.69 -8.81
N ALA A 141 9.27 -5.15 -9.04
CA ALA A 141 9.66 -5.77 -10.29
C ALA A 141 9.12 -7.21 -10.38
N GLY A 142 8.02 -7.41 -11.10
CA GLY A 142 7.25 -8.66 -11.11
C GLY A 142 8.02 -9.87 -11.62
N GLN A 143 8.99 -9.69 -12.52
CA GLN A 143 9.86 -10.78 -13.00
C GLN A 143 10.90 -11.22 -11.96
N GLN A 144 11.23 -10.36 -11.00
CA GLN A 144 12.29 -10.60 -10.01
C GLN A 144 11.78 -11.25 -8.73
N ILE A 145 10.49 -11.07 -8.41
CA ILE A 145 9.89 -11.65 -7.20
C ILE A 145 9.77 -13.18 -7.27
N GLY A 146 9.84 -13.75 -8.48
CA GLY A 146 9.93 -15.19 -8.68
C GLY A 146 8.64 -15.96 -8.36
N ASN A 147 7.47 -15.33 -8.47
CA ASN A 147 6.19 -16.03 -8.29
C ASN A 147 5.99 -17.06 -9.42
N PRO A 148 5.94 -18.37 -9.13
CA PRO A 148 5.83 -19.42 -10.14
C PRO A 148 4.44 -19.50 -10.79
N TYR A 149 3.47 -18.73 -10.29
CA TYR A 149 2.11 -18.69 -10.82
C TYR A 149 1.89 -17.59 -11.84
N TYR A 150 2.86 -16.71 -12.07
CA TYR A 150 2.80 -15.78 -13.18
C TYR A 150 3.04 -16.50 -14.50
N THR A 151 2.31 -16.09 -15.54
CA THR A 151 2.58 -16.56 -16.90
C THR A 151 3.93 -16.03 -17.34
N SER A 152 4.89 -16.92 -17.60
CA SER A 152 6.25 -16.55 -17.98
C SER A 152 6.26 -15.55 -19.15
N PRO A 153 7.04 -14.46 -19.09
CA PRO A 153 8.09 -14.17 -18.09
C PRO A 153 7.61 -13.55 -16.77
N GLY A 154 6.32 -13.30 -16.60
CA GLY A 154 5.78 -12.45 -15.54
C GLY A 154 5.78 -10.97 -15.94
N PRO A 155 5.01 -10.13 -15.24
CA PRO A 155 4.89 -8.71 -15.57
C PRO A 155 6.19 -7.99 -15.17
N VAL A 156 6.60 -6.99 -15.97
CA VAL A 156 7.82 -6.21 -15.69
C VAL A 156 7.66 -5.46 -14.37
N TYR A 157 6.49 -4.85 -14.20
CA TYR A 157 6.05 -4.13 -13.02
C TYR A 157 4.81 -4.80 -12.44
N HIS A 158 4.66 -4.75 -11.12
CA HIS A 158 3.52 -5.32 -10.43
C HIS A 158 3.29 -4.61 -9.10
N MET A 159 2.12 -4.80 -8.52
CA MET A 159 1.78 -4.34 -7.18
C MET A 159 1.04 -5.43 -6.41
N LEU A 160 1.27 -5.49 -5.10
CA LEU A 160 0.56 -6.40 -4.19
C LEU A 160 0.26 -5.72 -2.86
N VAL A 161 -0.49 -6.41 -2.01
CA VAL A 161 -0.78 -5.96 -0.65
C VAL A 161 -0.05 -6.83 0.37
N ILE A 162 0.78 -6.24 1.22
CA ILE A 162 1.24 -6.86 2.46
C ILE A 162 0.13 -6.72 3.50
N LYS A 163 -0.31 -7.86 4.04
CA LYS A 163 -1.34 -7.95 5.07
C LYS A 163 -0.84 -8.57 6.36
N GLY A 164 0.41 -9.04 6.40
CA GLY A 164 0.92 -9.68 7.59
C GLY A 164 2.37 -10.12 7.49
N TYR A 165 2.87 -10.63 8.61
CA TYR A 165 4.20 -11.20 8.74
C TYR A 165 4.23 -12.18 9.92
N ASP A 166 5.19 -13.09 9.89
CA ASP A 166 5.56 -13.94 11.01
C ASP A 166 7.04 -14.36 10.87
N ALA A 167 7.51 -15.22 11.77
CA ALA A 167 8.89 -15.72 11.76
C ALA A 167 9.30 -16.41 10.44
N ASN A 168 8.34 -16.85 9.61
CA ASN A 168 8.59 -17.56 8.35
C ASN A 168 8.57 -16.63 7.13
N GLY A 169 8.18 -15.36 7.26
CA GLY A 169 8.21 -14.39 6.17
C GLY A 169 7.01 -13.45 6.16
N VAL A 170 6.67 -12.99 4.96
CA VAL A 170 5.66 -11.96 4.70
C VAL A 170 4.41 -12.60 4.12
N ILE A 171 3.25 -12.21 4.61
CA ILE A 171 1.93 -12.66 4.13
C ILE A 171 1.37 -11.56 3.23
N THR A 172 1.06 -11.94 1.99
CA THR A 172 0.60 -10.99 0.97
C THR A 172 -0.70 -11.46 0.34
N ASN A 173 -1.46 -10.51 -0.22
CA ASN A 173 -2.43 -10.77 -1.26
C ASN A 173 -1.85 -10.28 -2.58
N ASP A 174 -1.47 -11.24 -3.44
CA ASP A 174 -0.83 -10.99 -4.73
C ASP A 174 -1.86 -11.03 -5.88
N VAL A 175 -2.29 -9.85 -6.33
CA VAL A 175 -3.36 -9.71 -7.31
C VAL A 175 -2.98 -10.20 -8.72
N GLY A 176 -1.69 -10.45 -8.97
CA GLY A 176 -1.16 -10.91 -10.26
C GLY A 176 -1.40 -12.39 -10.55
N THR A 177 -2.10 -13.09 -9.65
CA THR A 177 -2.48 -14.49 -9.86
C THR A 177 -3.72 -14.87 -9.05
N LYS A 178 -4.54 -15.78 -9.56
CA LYS A 178 -5.67 -16.36 -8.79
C LYS A 178 -5.25 -17.18 -7.57
N ARG A 179 -3.94 -17.39 -7.37
CA ARG A 179 -3.34 -18.11 -6.23
C ARG A 179 -2.60 -17.16 -5.28
N GLY A 180 -3.00 -15.89 -5.28
CA GLY A 180 -2.33 -14.83 -4.55
C GLY A 180 -2.82 -14.63 -3.12
N GLU A 181 -3.95 -15.23 -2.74
CA GLU A 181 -4.50 -15.16 -1.38
C GLU A 181 -3.51 -15.75 -0.37
N ASP A 182 -3.15 -14.96 0.64
CA ASP A 182 -2.18 -15.32 1.68
C ASP A 182 -0.86 -15.89 1.11
N TYR A 183 -0.48 -15.47 -0.10
CA TYR A 183 0.75 -15.90 -0.72
C TYR A 183 1.94 -15.40 0.09
N ARG A 184 2.94 -16.27 0.28
CA ARG A 184 4.08 -16.01 1.15
C ARG A 184 5.36 -15.75 0.38
N TYR A 185 6.01 -14.65 0.75
CA TYR A 185 7.35 -14.29 0.29
C TYR A 185 8.32 -14.27 1.47
N THR A 186 9.61 -14.47 1.18
CA THR A 186 10.64 -14.19 2.18
C THR A 186 10.84 -12.68 2.31
N TYR A 187 11.29 -12.22 3.47
CA TYR A 187 11.63 -10.80 3.69
C TYR A 187 12.65 -10.30 2.66
N ASP A 188 13.67 -11.09 2.35
CA ASP A 188 14.72 -10.73 1.39
C ASP A 188 14.18 -10.65 -0.04
N THR A 189 13.37 -11.63 -0.47
CA THR A 189 12.74 -11.64 -1.80
C THR A 189 11.85 -10.41 -1.99
N LEU A 190 10.99 -10.09 -1.01
CA LEU A 190 10.08 -8.96 -1.17
C LEU A 190 10.85 -7.63 -1.14
N TYR A 191 11.79 -7.46 -0.20
CA TYR A 191 12.59 -6.24 -0.09
C TYR A 191 13.47 -5.98 -1.33
N SER A 192 14.13 -7.02 -1.85
CA SER A 192 15.03 -6.91 -3.00
C SER A 192 14.28 -6.64 -4.30
N SER A 193 13.08 -7.19 -4.48
CA SER A 193 12.23 -6.97 -5.65
C SER A 193 11.40 -5.68 -5.62
N THR A 194 11.33 -5.00 -4.47
CA THR A 194 10.59 -3.73 -4.34
C THR A 194 11.22 -2.65 -5.21
N HIS A 195 10.42 -2.09 -6.11
CA HIS A 195 10.81 -1.02 -7.02
C HIS A 195 9.55 -0.25 -7.42
N ASP A 196 9.57 1.07 -7.24
CA ASP A 196 8.55 1.96 -7.80
C ASP A 196 8.60 1.97 -9.34
N TRP A 197 7.50 2.35 -9.99
CA TRP A 197 7.43 2.42 -11.44
C TRP A 197 8.43 3.44 -12.00
N ASP A 198 9.22 3.01 -12.99
CA ASP A 198 10.05 3.87 -13.84
C ASP A 198 9.93 3.39 -15.28
N GLU A 199 9.41 4.27 -16.15
CA GLU A 199 9.10 3.98 -17.55
C GLU A 199 10.31 3.48 -18.38
N ARG A 200 11.53 3.74 -17.93
CA ARG A 200 12.76 3.41 -18.67
C ARG A 200 13.27 2.03 -18.29
N ASP A 201 13.27 1.74 -17.00
CA ASP A 201 13.75 0.49 -16.41
C ASP A 201 13.28 0.40 -14.96
N ILE A 202 12.49 -0.63 -14.66
CA ILE A 202 11.95 -0.88 -13.31
C ILE A 202 13.03 -0.89 -12.21
N ASN A 203 14.27 -1.29 -12.54
CA ASN A 203 15.37 -1.32 -11.58
C ASN A 203 15.84 0.07 -11.11
N LEU A 204 15.45 1.13 -11.82
CA LEU A 204 15.75 2.52 -11.44
C LEU A 204 14.73 3.08 -10.44
N GLY A 205 13.59 2.41 -10.28
CA GLY A 205 12.56 2.74 -9.32
C GLY A 205 13.08 2.76 -7.89
N ARG A 206 12.87 3.87 -7.18
CA ARG A 206 13.19 3.98 -5.76
C ARG A 206 12.29 3.02 -4.97
N ARG A 207 12.80 2.41 -3.91
CA ARG A 207 11.95 1.59 -3.03
C ARG A 207 10.90 2.47 -2.37
N ALA A 208 9.65 2.06 -2.50
CA ALA A 208 8.54 2.76 -1.89
C ALA A 208 7.45 1.76 -1.44
N ALA A 209 6.54 2.24 -0.60
CA ALA A 209 5.32 1.56 -0.20
C ALA A 209 4.24 2.60 0.15
N ILE A 210 2.97 2.20 0.10
CA ILE A 210 1.85 2.99 0.63
C ILE A 210 1.28 2.28 1.86
N VAL A 211 1.26 2.97 2.99
CA VAL A 211 0.38 2.58 4.10
C VAL A 211 -0.99 3.20 3.85
N VAL A 212 -2.01 2.35 3.71
CA VAL A 212 -3.39 2.79 3.48
C VAL A 212 -4.07 2.97 4.83
N LYS A 213 -4.56 4.18 5.12
CA LYS A 213 -5.19 4.52 6.41
C LYS A 213 -6.56 5.14 6.22
N TYR A 214 -7.40 5.06 7.25
CA TYR A 214 -8.56 5.96 7.37
C TYR A 214 -8.09 7.39 7.56
N ASN A 215 -8.80 8.33 6.93
CA ASN A 215 -8.70 9.73 7.33
C ASN A 215 -9.47 9.91 8.65
N GLN A 216 -8.79 10.41 9.68
CA GLN A 216 -9.38 10.65 11.01
C GLN A 216 -10.17 11.97 11.04
#